data_AF-A0A7J4IVY7-F1
#
_entry.id   AF-A0A7J4IVY7-F1
#
_cell.length_a   1.000
_cell.length_b   1.000
_cell.length_c   1.000
_cell.angle_alpha   90.00
_cell.angle_beta   90.00
_cell.angle_gamma   90.00
#
_symmetry.space_group_name_H-M   'P 1'
#
loop_
_entity.id
_entity.type
_entity.pdbx_description
1 polymer ?
#
loop_
_entity_poly.entity_id
_entity_poly.type
_entity_poly.pdbx_seq_one_letter_code
_entity_poly.pdbx_strand_id
1 'polypeptide(L)'
;MPKKPAIPKLKPRKEFSFRPLDLKKFGISRRTAIHDARMPNQGIKLDFNASDLFVGKTAVISPHFDDASLNYGGGISKYTRQGGTVHTVVLSPGHRAPIKGIAQDDAQGKIMRRILEGEKESKFLGTQLHYMGMRKMYDERKITGMEANAFYRKLDSIQPTTLVVPGPFDTHPDHMHSRTLALDWAAEQAGKGRPIVIVEAPSMWGSIPETQLTHMLEMDPKTYNIRKKAQEAHSSQMDRTKFHAVSDHKARAAAIIGGELRHGLVGKTPVLRPTEFYSQHVLIKEGNKIVFRRLDEKLLKKLRRK
;
A
#
# COMPACT_ATOMS: atom_id res chain seq x y z
N MET A 1 41.75 -20.22 8.86
CA MET A 1 40.48 -19.48 9.10
C MET A 1 40.24 -18.52 7.94
N PRO A 2 39.09 -18.53 7.26
CA PRO A 2 38.84 -17.62 6.14
C PRO A 2 38.66 -16.18 6.66
N LYS A 3 39.35 -15.23 6.01
CA LYS A 3 39.26 -13.79 6.33
C LYS A 3 37.85 -13.29 6.02
N LYS A 4 37.18 -12.72 7.03
CA LYS A 4 35.88 -12.04 6.85
C LYS A 4 36.03 -10.92 5.80
N PRO A 5 35.09 -10.81 4.83
CA PRO A 5 35.13 -9.74 3.85
C PRO A 5 34.92 -8.38 4.55
N ALA A 6 35.73 -7.39 4.17
CA ALA A 6 35.65 -6.05 4.70
C ALA A 6 34.34 -5.37 4.26
N ILE A 7 33.53 -4.94 5.22
CA ILE A 7 32.33 -4.14 4.96
C ILE A 7 32.81 -2.72 4.59
N PRO A 8 32.46 -2.18 3.41
CA PRO A 8 32.89 -0.84 3.02
C PRO A 8 32.28 0.20 3.96
N LYS A 9 33.14 1.01 4.59
CA LYS A 9 32.73 2.16 5.40
C LYS A 9 32.10 3.22 4.50
N LEU A 10 30.76 3.28 4.49
CA LEU A 10 30.03 4.36 3.83
C LEU A 10 30.06 5.63 4.68
N LYS A 11 30.37 6.76 4.04
CA LYS A 11 30.32 8.08 4.68
C LYS A 11 28.89 8.34 5.18
N PRO A 12 28.70 8.79 6.44
CA PRO A 12 27.38 9.17 6.93
C PRO A 12 26.80 10.29 6.04
N ARG A 13 25.59 10.11 5.52
CA ARG A 13 24.84 11.21 4.91
C ARG A 13 24.57 12.24 6.00
N LYS A 14 24.77 13.54 5.70
CA LYS A 14 24.49 14.67 6.61
C LYS A 14 23.13 14.48 7.29
N GLU A 15 23.06 14.80 8.58
CA GLU A 15 21.85 14.74 9.38
C GLU A 15 20.66 15.32 8.62
N PHE A 16 19.67 14.46 8.36
CA PHE A 16 18.42 14.84 7.74
C PHE A 16 17.52 15.41 8.85
N SER A 17 17.43 16.74 8.95
CA SER A 17 16.27 17.34 9.61
C SER A 17 15.05 17.03 8.74
N PHE A 18 14.06 16.34 9.31
CA PHE A 18 12.79 16.09 8.64
C PHE A 18 12.15 17.44 8.28
N ARG A 19 12.25 17.83 7.01
CA ARG A 19 11.37 18.81 6.42
C ARG A 19 10.24 18.01 5.79
N PRO A 20 8.96 18.24 6.16
CA PRO A 20 7.83 17.74 5.38
C PRO A 20 8.11 18.03 3.91
N LEU A 21 7.78 17.11 3.01
CA LEU A 21 8.17 17.22 1.61
C LEU A 21 7.91 18.65 1.12
N ASP A 22 8.99 19.37 0.78
CA ASP A 22 8.85 20.58 -0.01
C ASP A 22 8.54 20.13 -1.42
N LEU A 23 7.29 19.68 -1.63
CA LEU A 23 6.73 19.34 -2.94
C LEU A 23 7.02 20.48 -3.94
N LYS A 24 7.14 21.74 -3.47
CA LYS A 24 7.53 22.89 -4.31
C LYS A 24 8.94 22.73 -4.92
N LYS A 25 9.89 22.08 -4.23
CA LYS A 25 11.22 21.76 -4.75
C LYS A 25 11.18 20.85 -5.98
N PHE A 26 10.12 20.06 -6.13
CA PHE A 26 9.87 19.22 -7.30
C PHE A 26 8.84 19.84 -8.27
N GLY A 27 8.42 21.09 -8.04
CA GLY A 27 7.37 21.76 -8.81
C GLY A 27 5.96 21.20 -8.58
N ILE A 28 5.78 20.35 -7.56
CA ILE A 28 4.50 19.77 -7.18
C ILE A 28 3.88 20.73 -6.16
N SER A 29 2.80 21.43 -6.49
CA SER A 29 2.16 22.28 -5.48
C SER A 29 1.43 21.40 -4.45
N ARG A 30 1.26 21.86 -3.20
CA ARG A 30 0.34 21.21 -2.24
C ARG A 30 -1.08 21.06 -2.81
N ARG A 31 -1.47 21.92 -3.76
CA ARG A 31 -2.69 21.74 -4.54
C ARG A 31 -2.57 20.53 -5.47
N THR A 32 -1.48 20.32 -6.20
CA THR A 32 -1.31 19.23 -7.18
C THR A 32 -1.43 17.82 -6.57
N ALA A 33 -1.00 17.62 -5.32
CA ALA A 33 -1.14 16.34 -4.62
C ALA A 33 -2.57 16.02 -4.13
N ILE A 34 -3.48 17.01 -4.14
CA ILE A 34 -4.88 16.90 -3.66
C ILE A 34 -5.89 17.25 -4.78
N HIS A 35 -5.50 18.02 -5.80
CA HIS A 35 -6.39 18.65 -6.79
C HIS A 35 -6.41 18.05 -8.20
N ASP A 36 -5.60 17.03 -8.54
CA ASP A 36 -5.79 16.34 -9.83
C ASP A 36 -7.07 15.47 -9.87
N ALA A 37 -7.88 15.55 -8.81
CA ALA A 37 -9.25 15.04 -8.70
C ALA A 37 -10.28 15.67 -9.66
N ARG A 38 -9.86 16.50 -10.63
CA ARG A 38 -10.71 17.05 -11.71
C ARG A 38 -10.28 16.60 -13.11
N MET A 39 -9.55 15.49 -13.21
CA MET A 39 -9.35 14.84 -14.51
C MET A 39 -10.73 14.35 -15.02
N PRO A 40 -11.11 14.63 -16.28
CA PRO A 40 -12.36 14.13 -16.83
C PRO A 40 -12.44 12.61 -16.66
N ASN A 41 -13.61 12.13 -16.23
CA ASN A 41 -13.85 10.75 -15.84
C ASN A 41 -13.58 9.83 -17.05
N GLN A 42 -12.36 9.32 -17.21
CA GLN A 42 -11.96 8.42 -18.31
C GLN A 42 -12.57 7.00 -18.17
N GLY A 43 -13.69 6.88 -17.45
CA GLY A 43 -14.33 5.61 -17.09
C GLY A 43 -13.58 4.86 -16.00
N ILE A 44 -14.32 4.14 -15.16
CA ILE A 44 -13.73 3.16 -14.24
C ILE A 44 -13.44 1.90 -15.05
N LYS A 45 -12.28 1.27 -14.87
CA LYS A 45 -12.01 -0.04 -15.47
C LYS A 45 -12.66 -1.14 -14.66
N LEU A 46 -13.51 -1.89 -15.33
CA LEU A 46 -14.37 -2.94 -14.79
C LEU A 46 -13.84 -4.27 -15.36
N ASP A 47 -13.62 -5.28 -14.51
CA ASP A 47 -13.04 -6.58 -14.85
C ASP A 47 -11.63 -6.57 -15.45
N PHE A 48 -10.63 -6.34 -14.60
CA PHE A 48 -9.22 -6.45 -14.98
C PHE A 48 -8.48 -7.55 -14.18
N ASN A 49 -7.37 -8.02 -14.75
CA ASN A 49 -6.48 -8.96 -14.09
C ASN A 49 -5.64 -8.23 -13.05
N ALA A 50 -5.30 -8.84 -11.91
CA ALA A 50 -4.49 -8.15 -10.90
C ALA A 50 -3.16 -7.59 -11.47
N SER A 51 -2.61 -8.23 -12.52
CA SER A 51 -1.50 -7.71 -13.31
C SER A 51 -1.72 -6.33 -13.96
N ASP A 52 -2.95 -5.90 -14.19
CA ASP A 52 -3.28 -4.55 -14.70
C ASP A 52 -3.17 -3.49 -13.60
N LEU A 53 -3.28 -3.90 -12.33
CA LEU A 53 -3.06 -3.03 -11.18
C LEU A 53 -1.59 -2.97 -10.77
N PHE A 54 -0.89 -4.10 -10.84
CA PHE A 54 0.49 -4.22 -10.41
C PHE A 54 1.43 -4.49 -11.57
N VAL A 55 2.44 -3.64 -11.73
CA VAL A 55 3.51 -3.83 -12.71
C VAL A 55 4.76 -4.32 -12.00
N GLY A 56 5.27 -5.48 -12.42
CA GLY A 56 6.56 -6.02 -11.98
C GLY A 56 6.62 -6.31 -10.49
N LYS A 57 7.71 -5.91 -9.84
CA LYS A 57 7.88 -6.13 -8.41
C LYS A 57 7.12 -5.08 -7.62
N THR A 58 6.32 -5.51 -6.65
CA THR A 58 5.42 -4.65 -5.88
C THR A 58 5.88 -4.55 -4.43
N ALA A 59 5.91 -3.34 -3.88
CA ALA A 59 6.03 -3.12 -2.44
C ALA A 59 4.70 -2.58 -1.89
N VAL A 60 4.13 -3.28 -0.90
CA VAL A 60 2.94 -2.86 -0.17
C VAL A 60 3.38 -2.17 1.11
N ILE A 61 3.05 -0.90 1.24
CA ILE A 61 3.43 -0.08 2.38
C ILE A 61 2.31 -0.20 3.43
N SER A 62 2.61 -0.92 4.50
CA SER A 62 1.67 -1.28 5.55
C SER A 62 2.04 -0.53 6.84
N PRO A 63 1.28 0.51 7.26
CA PRO A 63 1.55 1.22 8.51
C PRO A 63 1.63 0.28 9.72
N HIS A 64 0.65 -0.62 9.85
CA HIS A 64 0.56 -1.68 10.85
C HIS A 64 0.50 -3.05 10.16
N PHE A 65 0.55 -4.13 10.94
CA PHE A 65 0.70 -5.50 10.40
C PHE A 65 -0.53 -6.02 9.64
N ASP A 66 -1.72 -5.53 9.94
CA ASP A 66 -3.00 -6.01 9.40
C ASP A 66 -3.53 -5.16 8.23
N ASP A 67 -2.94 -3.99 7.96
CA ASP A 67 -3.42 -3.10 6.90
C ASP A 67 -3.35 -3.74 5.51
N ALA A 68 -2.35 -4.59 5.26
CA ALA A 68 -2.18 -5.27 3.98
C ALA A 68 -3.41 -6.16 3.65
N SER A 69 -3.76 -7.10 4.54
CA SER A 69 -4.92 -7.97 4.34
C SER A 69 -6.27 -7.26 4.47
N LEU A 70 -6.36 -6.23 5.32
CA LEU A 70 -7.60 -5.46 5.48
C LEU A 70 -7.94 -4.63 4.24
N ASN A 71 -6.95 -4.01 3.60
CA ASN A 71 -7.21 -3.02 2.56
C ASN A 71 -6.89 -3.50 1.14
N TYR A 72 -6.00 -4.49 0.99
CA TYR A 72 -5.44 -4.91 -0.31
C TYR A 72 -5.37 -6.43 -0.51
N GLY A 73 -5.89 -7.22 0.43
CA GLY A 73 -5.66 -8.67 0.46
C GLY A 73 -6.16 -9.40 -0.79
N GLY A 74 -7.24 -8.93 -1.42
CA GLY A 74 -7.77 -9.48 -2.66
C GLY A 74 -6.82 -9.25 -3.84
N GLY A 75 -6.41 -7.99 -4.04
CA GLY A 75 -5.43 -7.60 -5.05
C GLY A 75 -4.10 -8.35 -4.91
N ILE A 76 -3.53 -8.33 -3.71
CA ILE A 76 -2.25 -8.98 -3.41
C ILE A 76 -2.33 -10.48 -3.73
N SER A 77 -3.32 -11.18 -3.16
CA SER A 77 -3.42 -12.64 -3.32
C SER A 77 -3.70 -13.06 -4.76
N LYS A 78 -4.49 -12.29 -5.52
CA LYS A 78 -4.71 -12.56 -6.95
C LYS A 78 -3.43 -12.34 -7.74
N TYR A 79 -2.64 -11.30 -7.44
CA TYR A 79 -1.39 -11.01 -8.13
C TYR A 79 -0.30 -12.04 -7.85
N THR A 80 -0.09 -12.43 -6.59
CA THR A 80 0.92 -13.42 -6.22
C THR A 80 0.61 -14.80 -6.81
N ARG A 81 -0.67 -15.18 -6.86
CA ARG A 81 -1.12 -16.41 -7.55
C ARG A 81 -0.87 -16.39 -9.07
N GLN A 82 -0.77 -15.21 -9.67
CA GLN A 82 -0.41 -15.03 -11.07
C GLN A 82 1.11 -15.01 -11.29
N GLY A 83 1.90 -15.33 -10.26
CA GLY A 83 3.38 -15.30 -10.30
C GLY A 83 3.98 -13.94 -9.97
N GLY A 84 3.15 -12.96 -9.57
CA GLY A 84 3.62 -11.63 -9.16
C GLY A 84 4.48 -11.68 -7.90
N THR A 85 5.52 -10.85 -7.85
CA THR A 85 6.38 -10.72 -6.67
C THR A 85 5.94 -9.55 -5.81
N VAL A 86 5.57 -9.82 -4.55
CA VAL A 86 5.07 -8.81 -3.61
C VAL A 86 5.88 -8.83 -2.31
N HIS A 87 6.28 -7.65 -1.87
CA HIS A 87 6.94 -7.39 -0.61
C HIS A 87 6.02 -6.56 0.28
N THR A 88 5.62 -7.08 1.45
CA THR A 88 4.89 -6.29 2.45
C THR A 88 5.91 -5.60 3.36
N VAL A 89 5.93 -4.27 3.36
CA VAL A 89 6.82 -3.46 4.21
C VAL A 89 5.99 -2.89 5.35
N VAL A 90 6.13 -3.47 6.54
CA VAL A 90 5.43 -3.04 7.77
C VAL A 90 6.28 -2.02 8.51
N LEU A 91 5.73 -0.82 8.74
CA LEU A 91 6.52 0.28 9.30
C LEU A 91 6.58 0.23 10.82
N SER A 92 5.43 0.12 11.48
CA SER A 92 5.32 0.36 12.91
C SER A 92 5.17 -0.93 13.75
N PRO A 93 5.56 -0.90 15.04
CA PRO A 93 5.39 -2.02 15.97
C PRO A 93 3.94 -2.39 16.34
N GLY A 94 2.97 -1.48 16.21
CA GLY A 94 1.58 -1.77 16.59
C GLY A 94 1.33 -2.05 18.09
N HIS A 95 2.29 -1.76 18.97
CA HIS A 95 2.32 -2.25 20.36
C HIS A 95 1.39 -1.52 21.33
N ARG A 96 0.76 -0.41 20.92
CA ARG A 96 -0.23 0.29 21.75
C ARG A 96 -1.59 -0.40 21.75
N ALA A 97 -1.81 -1.33 20.81
CA ALA A 97 -3.01 -2.14 20.81
C ALA A 97 -3.04 -3.06 22.06
N PRO A 98 -4.15 -3.11 22.82
CA PRO A 98 -4.34 -4.15 23.82
C PRO A 98 -4.39 -5.53 23.13
N ILE A 99 -3.76 -6.53 23.74
CA ILE A 99 -3.75 -7.92 23.28
C ILE A 99 -4.11 -8.81 24.46
N LYS A 100 -5.16 -9.63 24.31
CA LYS A 100 -5.61 -10.56 25.36
C LYS A 100 -4.47 -11.53 25.74
N GLY A 101 -4.24 -11.68 27.04
CA GLY A 101 -3.21 -12.57 27.58
C GLY A 101 -1.78 -12.00 27.55
N ILE A 102 -1.60 -10.74 27.18
CA ILE A 102 -0.31 -10.04 27.27
C ILE A 102 -0.50 -8.81 28.16
N ALA A 103 0.43 -8.59 29.10
CA ALA A 103 0.37 -7.47 30.02
C ALA A 103 0.37 -6.12 29.27
N GLN A 104 -0.26 -5.11 29.84
CA GLN A 104 -0.46 -3.83 29.16
C GLN A 104 0.87 -3.09 28.90
N ASP A 105 1.81 -3.23 29.82
CA ASP A 105 3.17 -2.67 29.79
C ASP A 105 4.18 -3.56 29.03
N ASP A 106 3.83 -4.81 28.71
CA ASP A 106 4.68 -5.69 27.90
C ASP A 106 4.63 -5.34 26.40
N ALA A 107 5.30 -4.24 26.04
CA ALA A 107 5.43 -3.81 24.66
C ALA A 107 6.15 -4.84 23.78
N GLN A 108 7.11 -5.60 24.32
CA GLN A 108 7.89 -6.55 23.52
C GLN A 108 7.08 -7.79 23.17
N GLY A 109 6.34 -8.36 24.12
CA GLY A 109 5.42 -9.47 23.86
C GLY A 109 4.37 -9.11 22.83
N LYS A 110 3.82 -7.89 22.89
CA LYS A 110 2.87 -7.39 21.88
C LYS A 110 3.50 -7.29 20.49
N ILE A 111 4.72 -6.75 20.39
CA ILE A 111 5.45 -6.64 19.12
C ILE A 111 5.72 -8.03 18.54
N MET A 112 6.23 -8.95 19.35
CA MET A 112 6.53 -10.31 18.91
C MET A 112 5.27 -11.02 18.41
N ARG A 113 4.15 -10.91 19.16
CA ARG A 113 2.86 -11.44 18.72
C ARG A 113 2.46 -10.87 17.35
N ARG A 114 2.57 -9.55 17.16
CA ARG A 114 2.20 -8.88 15.90
C ARG A 114 3.09 -9.30 14.73
N ILE A 115 4.39 -9.49 14.95
CA ILE A 115 5.32 -10.02 13.95
C ILE A 115 4.91 -11.42 13.50
N LEU A 116 4.67 -12.34 14.45
CA LEU A 116 4.28 -13.72 14.14
C LEU A 116 2.96 -13.78 13.35
N GLU A 117 2.00 -12.92 13.68
CA GLU A 117 0.74 -12.80 12.93
C GLU A 117 0.96 -12.26 11.52
N GLY A 118 1.83 -11.25 11.35
CA GLY A 118 2.24 -10.73 10.05
C GLY A 118 2.98 -11.74 9.18
N GLU A 119 3.82 -12.58 9.76
CA GLU A 119 4.49 -13.68 9.05
C GLU A 119 3.47 -14.71 8.55
N LYS A 120 2.46 -15.03 9.37
CA LYS A 120 1.37 -15.91 8.99
C LYS A 120 0.49 -15.30 7.90
N GLU A 121 0.17 -14.01 7.99
CA GLU A 121 -0.52 -13.25 6.93
C GLU A 121 0.25 -13.33 5.61
N SER A 122 1.56 -13.05 5.65
CA SER A 122 2.42 -13.03 4.47
C SER A 122 2.47 -14.40 3.77
N LYS A 123 2.46 -15.50 4.55
CA LYS A 123 2.35 -16.86 4.00
C LYS A 123 1.03 -17.09 3.25
N PHE A 124 -0.09 -16.61 3.77
CA PHE A 124 -1.38 -16.74 3.07
C PHE A 124 -1.43 -15.89 1.81
N LEU A 125 -0.96 -14.64 1.89
CA LEU A 125 -0.97 -13.71 0.75
C LEU A 125 0.11 -14.01 -0.30
N GLY A 126 1.10 -14.85 0.03
CA GLY A 126 2.23 -15.15 -0.85
C GLY A 126 3.22 -13.98 -0.97
N THR A 127 3.40 -13.20 0.11
CA THR A 127 4.30 -12.04 0.13
C THR A 127 5.55 -12.29 0.97
N GLN A 128 6.56 -11.44 0.76
CA GLN A 128 7.73 -11.37 1.63
C GLN A 128 7.55 -10.24 2.65
N LEU A 129 7.62 -10.56 3.95
CA LEU A 129 7.49 -9.58 5.02
C LEU A 129 8.80 -8.84 5.29
N HIS A 130 8.74 -7.51 5.44
CA HIS A 130 9.83 -6.65 5.86
C HIS A 130 9.34 -5.75 7.00
N TYR A 131 9.72 -6.05 8.23
CA TYR A 131 9.39 -5.21 9.38
C TYR A 131 10.46 -4.15 9.63
N MET A 132 10.07 -2.88 9.72
CA MET A 132 10.98 -1.73 9.85
C MET A 132 11.16 -1.24 11.30
N GLY A 133 10.24 -1.55 12.20
CA GLY A 133 10.34 -1.17 13.61
C GLY A 133 10.42 0.33 13.89
N MET A 134 9.73 1.16 13.11
CA MET A 134 9.73 2.63 13.22
C MET A 134 8.95 3.09 14.46
N ARG A 135 9.59 2.98 15.63
CA ARG A 135 8.99 3.34 16.93
C ARG A 135 8.69 4.83 17.04
N LYS A 136 9.55 5.73 16.56
CA LYS A 136 9.31 7.17 16.70
C LYS A 136 8.13 7.62 15.85
N MET A 137 7.97 7.03 14.66
CA MET A 137 6.79 7.26 13.82
C MET A 137 5.52 6.87 14.58
N TYR A 138 5.52 5.70 15.22
CA TYR A 138 4.35 5.19 15.93
C TYR A 138 4.07 5.91 17.24
N ASP A 139 5.11 6.16 18.02
CA ASP A 139 4.98 6.62 19.40
C ASP A 139 4.81 8.13 19.48
N GLU A 140 5.58 8.84 18.67
CA GLU A 140 5.68 10.30 18.72
C GLU A 140 5.08 10.96 17.48
N ARG A 141 4.54 10.16 16.53
CA ARG A 141 4.03 10.66 15.25
C ARG A 141 5.09 11.45 14.48
N LYS A 142 6.36 11.03 14.60
CA LYS A 142 7.52 11.69 13.98
C LYS A 142 8.39 10.67 13.26
N ILE A 143 8.72 10.93 12.01
CA ILE A 143 9.70 10.13 11.28
C ILE A 143 11.08 10.76 11.47
N THR A 144 12.01 10.01 12.03
CA THR A 144 13.41 10.43 12.12
C THR A 144 14.11 10.27 10.77
N GLY A 145 15.18 11.04 10.53
CA GLY A 145 16.02 10.85 9.35
C GLY A 145 16.63 9.44 9.26
N MET A 146 16.86 8.78 10.40
CA MET A 146 17.36 7.40 10.43
C MET A 146 16.31 6.39 9.93
N GLU A 147 15.07 6.48 10.42
CA GLU A 147 13.96 5.62 9.99
C GLU A 147 13.63 5.84 8.51
N ALA A 148 13.57 7.10 8.05
CA ALA A 148 13.36 7.43 6.64
C ALA A 148 14.45 6.82 5.75
N ASN A 149 15.73 6.97 6.12
CA ASN A 149 16.84 6.39 5.37
C ASN A 149 16.82 4.85 5.37
N ALA A 150 16.42 4.22 6.49
CA ALA A 150 16.26 2.77 6.55
C ALA A 150 15.16 2.28 5.60
N PHE A 151 14.02 2.98 5.58
CA PHE A 151 12.92 2.71 4.66
C PHE A 151 13.33 2.88 3.19
N TYR A 152 14.02 3.97 2.82
CA TYR A 152 14.50 4.18 1.45
C TYR A 152 15.49 3.10 1.02
N ARG A 153 16.45 2.74 1.88
CA ARG A 153 17.37 1.63 1.59
C ARG A 153 16.64 0.31 1.40
N LYS A 154 15.58 0.05 2.17
CA LYS A 154 14.75 -1.14 1.98
C LYS A 154 14.07 -1.13 0.61
N LEU A 155 13.42 -0.03 0.22
CA LEU A 155 12.80 0.08 -1.11
C LEU A 155 13.84 0.04 -2.23
N ASP A 156 15.02 0.62 -2.05
CA ASP A 156 16.12 0.51 -3.01
C ASP A 156 16.66 -0.93 -3.10
N SER A 157 16.64 -1.72 -2.03
CA SER A 157 17.00 -3.14 -2.11
C SER A 157 15.93 -3.98 -2.82
N ILE A 158 14.66 -3.61 -2.65
CA ILE A 158 13.54 -4.27 -3.30
C ILE A 158 13.54 -3.91 -4.79
N GLN A 159 13.80 -2.64 -5.14
CA GLN A 159 13.60 -2.07 -6.49
C GLN A 159 12.16 -2.27 -7.00
N PRO A 160 11.10 -1.85 -6.26
CA PRO A 160 9.74 -2.01 -6.73
C PRO A 160 9.46 -1.09 -7.92
N THR A 161 8.68 -1.59 -8.87
CA THR A 161 8.08 -0.84 -9.98
C THR A 161 6.68 -0.37 -9.65
N THR A 162 6.04 -1.02 -8.67
CA THR A 162 4.74 -0.62 -8.12
C THR A 162 4.83 -0.43 -6.61
N LEU A 163 4.29 0.68 -6.10
CA LEU A 163 4.00 0.87 -4.68
C LEU A 163 2.51 0.80 -4.44
N VAL A 164 2.12 0.05 -3.42
CA VAL A 164 0.76 0.08 -2.87
C VAL A 164 0.82 0.88 -1.58
N VAL A 165 0.03 1.94 -1.49
CA VAL A 165 0.08 2.91 -0.36
C VAL A 165 -1.33 3.21 0.16
N PRO A 166 -1.47 3.61 1.44
CA PRO A 166 -2.74 4.12 1.96
C PRO A 166 -3.33 5.23 1.09
N GLY A 167 -4.66 5.26 1.02
CA GLY A 167 -5.38 6.30 0.27
C GLY A 167 -5.16 7.72 0.82
N PRO A 168 -5.33 8.76 -0.02
CA PRO A 168 -5.08 10.16 0.36
C PRO A 168 -6.10 10.73 1.37
N PHE A 169 -7.25 10.08 1.53
CA PHE A 169 -8.33 10.49 2.45
C PHE A 169 -8.37 9.68 3.74
N ASP A 170 -7.28 8.98 4.04
CA ASP A 170 -7.11 8.29 5.31
C ASP A 170 -6.91 9.27 6.45
N THR A 171 -7.70 9.15 7.51
CA THR A 171 -7.60 10.04 8.68
C THR A 171 -6.61 9.55 9.74
N HIS A 172 -6.07 8.33 9.61
CA HIS A 172 -5.11 7.77 10.54
C HIS A 172 -3.70 8.39 10.32
N PRO A 173 -3.08 9.01 11.33
CA PRO A 173 -1.79 9.69 11.18
C PRO A 173 -0.67 8.79 10.62
N ASP A 174 -0.56 7.56 11.11
CA ASP A 174 0.47 6.62 10.62
C ASP A 174 0.30 6.27 9.15
N HIS A 175 -0.94 6.21 8.67
CA HIS A 175 -1.24 5.92 7.27
C HIS A 175 -0.77 7.09 6.40
N MET A 176 -1.07 8.32 6.80
CA MET A 176 -0.61 9.53 6.12
C MET A 176 0.92 9.66 6.12
N HIS A 177 1.58 9.40 7.25
CA HIS A 177 3.04 9.42 7.35
C HIS A 177 3.71 8.37 6.46
N SER A 178 3.19 7.14 6.46
CA SER A 178 3.72 6.06 5.61
C SER A 178 3.54 6.38 4.11
N ARG A 179 2.38 6.95 3.75
CA ARG A 179 2.06 7.37 2.38
C ARG A 179 3.02 8.45 1.91
N THR A 180 3.22 9.50 2.71
CA THR A 180 4.19 10.57 2.39
C THR A 180 5.57 9.99 2.16
N LEU A 181 6.07 9.16 3.08
CA LEU A 181 7.41 8.57 2.95
C LEU A 181 7.56 7.71 1.68
N ALA A 182 6.54 6.94 1.33
CA ALA A 182 6.51 6.14 0.11
C ALA A 182 6.51 6.99 -1.17
N LEU A 183 5.70 8.05 -1.20
CA LEU A 183 5.62 8.97 -2.35
C LEU A 183 6.89 9.80 -2.51
N ASP A 184 7.54 10.18 -1.41
CA ASP A 184 8.81 10.89 -1.41
C ASP A 184 9.90 10.04 -2.09
N TRP A 185 10.00 8.76 -1.70
CA TRP A 185 10.89 7.81 -2.39
C TRP A 185 10.52 7.68 -3.86
N ALA A 186 9.24 7.49 -4.19
CA ALA A 186 8.79 7.29 -5.56
C ALA A 186 9.09 8.50 -6.46
N ALA A 187 8.93 9.72 -5.95
CA ALA A 187 9.28 10.94 -6.65
C ALA A 187 10.79 11.04 -6.93
N GLU A 188 11.64 10.64 -5.97
CA GLU A 188 13.09 10.56 -6.18
C GLU A 188 13.44 9.57 -7.30
N GLN A 189 12.81 8.40 -7.33
CA GLN A 189 13.04 7.40 -8.38
C GLN A 189 12.54 7.88 -9.75
N ALA A 190 11.35 8.51 -9.79
CA ALA A 190 10.83 9.13 -11.00
C ALA A 190 11.79 10.19 -11.54
N GLY A 191 12.39 11.02 -10.67
CA GLY A 191 13.39 12.03 -11.04
C GLY A 191 14.69 11.48 -11.61
N LYS A 192 15.02 10.23 -11.27
CA LYS A 192 16.10 9.44 -11.88
C LYS A 192 15.69 8.75 -13.19
N GLY A 193 14.48 9.04 -13.69
CA GLY A 193 13.96 8.46 -14.93
C GLY A 193 13.36 7.06 -14.77
N ARG A 194 13.09 6.62 -13.53
CA ARG A 194 12.41 5.35 -13.24
C ARG A 194 10.95 5.59 -12.88
N PRO A 195 9.99 5.34 -13.79
CA PRO A 195 8.58 5.41 -13.49
C PRO A 195 8.21 4.50 -12.31
N ILE A 196 7.37 5.00 -11.41
CA ILE A 196 6.81 4.21 -10.30
C ILE A 196 5.29 4.24 -10.41
N VAL A 197 4.68 3.07 -10.52
CA VAL A 197 3.21 2.93 -10.44
C VAL A 197 2.80 3.05 -8.98
N ILE A 198 1.80 3.89 -8.71
CA ILE A 198 1.22 4.09 -7.38
C ILE A 198 -0.18 3.51 -7.40
N VAL A 199 -0.44 2.56 -6.52
CA VAL A 199 -1.75 1.98 -6.28
C VAL A 199 -2.21 2.41 -4.89
N GLU A 200 -3.36 3.06 -4.84
CA GLU A 200 -3.98 3.52 -3.60
C GLU A 200 -5.28 2.73 -3.37
N ALA A 201 -5.54 2.28 -2.14
CA ALA A 201 -6.82 1.66 -1.79
C ALA A 201 -7.46 2.37 -0.59
N PRO A 202 -8.80 2.30 -0.48
CA PRO A 202 -9.52 2.91 0.62
C PRO A 202 -9.25 2.12 1.90
N SER A 203 -8.70 2.79 2.91
CA SER A 203 -8.41 2.15 4.19
C SER A 203 -9.65 2.03 5.08
N MET A 204 -9.51 1.42 6.25
CA MET A 204 -10.57 1.39 7.27
C MET A 204 -11.05 2.78 7.72
N TRP A 205 -10.23 3.81 7.52
CA TRP A 205 -10.42 5.18 8.03
C TRP A 205 -10.72 6.20 6.94
N GLY A 206 -10.96 5.75 5.71
CA GLY A 206 -11.22 6.60 4.57
C GLY A 206 -11.85 5.86 3.38
N SER A 207 -12.44 6.64 2.49
CA SER A 207 -12.96 6.17 1.21
C SER A 207 -12.22 6.87 0.07
N ILE A 208 -12.17 6.22 -1.09
CA ILE A 208 -11.72 6.88 -2.32
C ILE A 208 -12.97 7.48 -2.97
N PRO A 209 -13.02 8.80 -3.20
CA PRO A 209 -14.10 9.41 -3.97
C PRO A 209 -14.20 8.77 -5.35
N GLU A 210 -15.40 8.64 -5.88
CA GLU A 210 -15.65 8.05 -7.20
C GLU A 210 -14.79 8.70 -8.30
N THR A 211 -14.57 10.02 -8.22
CA THR A 211 -13.74 10.78 -9.17
C THR A 211 -12.26 10.37 -9.20
N GLN A 212 -11.79 9.64 -8.18
CA GLN A 212 -10.45 9.08 -8.10
C GLN A 212 -10.42 7.56 -8.29
N LEU A 213 -11.58 6.92 -8.40
CA LEU A 213 -11.65 5.49 -8.64
C LEU A 213 -11.21 5.20 -10.07
N THR A 214 -10.22 4.33 -10.23
CA THR A 214 -9.70 3.95 -11.55
C THR A 214 -10.01 2.49 -11.88
N HIS A 215 -10.16 1.67 -10.85
CA HIS A 215 -10.13 0.23 -10.94
C HIS A 215 -11.03 -0.39 -9.88
N MET A 216 -11.85 -1.36 -10.28
CA MET A 216 -12.52 -2.31 -9.39
C MET A 216 -12.07 -3.75 -9.62
N LEU A 217 -11.61 -4.40 -8.56
CA LEU A 217 -11.14 -5.78 -8.63
C LEU A 217 -12.14 -6.74 -7.99
N GLU A 218 -12.77 -7.57 -8.81
CA GLU A 218 -13.54 -8.70 -8.30
C GLU A 218 -12.64 -9.82 -7.77
N MET A 219 -13.04 -10.35 -6.62
CA MET A 219 -12.43 -11.53 -6.02
C MET A 219 -13.22 -12.78 -6.36
N ASP A 220 -12.54 -13.73 -7.00
CA ASP A 220 -13.04 -15.11 -7.08
C ASP A 220 -13.07 -15.75 -5.66
N PRO A 221 -13.83 -16.84 -5.45
CA PRO A 221 -13.96 -17.46 -4.12
C PRO A 221 -12.63 -17.85 -3.48
N LYS A 222 -11.63 -18.28 -4.27
CA LYS A 222 -10.30 -18.64 -3.75
C LYS A 222 -9.54 -17.41 -3.28
N THR A 223 -9.52 -16.34 -4.09
CA THR A 223 -8.92 -15.04 -3.72
C THR A 223 -9.56 -14.48 -2.44
N TYR A 224 -10.89 -14.48 -2.37
CA TYR A 224 -11.62 -14.00 -1.19
C TYR A 224 -11.32 -14.83 0.06
N ASN A 225 -11.26 -16.16 -0.06
CA ASN A 225 -10.91 -17.03 1.07
C ASN A 225 -9.46 -16.85 1.55
N ILE A 226 -8.51 -16.61 0.63
CA ILE A 226 -7.12 -16.29 1.01
C ILE A 226 -7.07 -14.98 1.79
N ARG A 227 -7.75 -13.94 1.30
CA ARG A 227 -7.87 -12.65 2.01
C ARG A 227 -8.41 -12.83 3.43
N LYS A 228 -9.50 -13.59 3.61
CA LYS A 228 -10.05 -13.86 4.94
C LYS A 228 -9.07 -14.58 5.86
N LYS A 229 -8.40 -15.64 5.38
CA LYS A 229 -7.36 -16.35 6.16
C LYS A 229 -6.20 -15.44 6.57
N ALA A 230 -5.82 -14.52 5.69
CA ALA A 230 -4.80 -13.51 5.98
C ALA A 230 -5.26 -12.54 7.08
N GLN A 231 -6.51 -12.07 7.05
CA GLN A 231 -7.09 -11.26 8.13
C GLN A 231 -7.18 -12.05 9.45
N GLU A 232 -7.59 -13.33 9.38
CA GLU A 232 -7.67 -14.24 10.52
C GLU A 232 -6.31 -14.58 11.14
N ALA A 233 -5.22 -14.37 10.40
CA ALA A 233 -3.88 -14.50 10.95
C ALA A 233 -3.64 -13.50 12.08
N HIS A 234 -4.31 -12.35 12.06
CA HIS A 234 -4.22 -11.27 13.06
C HIS A 234 -5.21 -11.45 14.21
N SER A 235 -5.28 -12.67 14.74
CA SER A 235 -6.21 -13.06 15.82
C SER A 235 -6.24 -12.08 17.00
N SER A 236 -5.09 -11.54 17.40
CA SER A 236 -4.98 -10.57 18.50
C SER A 236 -5.74 -9.27 18.25
N GLN A 237 -5.93 -8.89 16.99
CA GLN A 237 -6.66 -7.68 16.60
C GLN A 237 -8.14 -7.94 16.36
N MET A 238 -8.49 -9.14 15.90
CA MET A 238 -9.89 -9.52 15.65
C MET A 238 -10.76 -9.48 16.90
N ASP A 239 -10.18 -9.74 18.07
CA ASP A 239 -10.90 -9.68 19.34
C ASP A 239 -11.07 -8.26 19.86
N ARG A 240 -10.14 -7.36 19.50
CA ARG A 240 -10.18 -5.95 19.91
C ARG A 240 -11.19 -5.15 19.10
N THR A 241 -11.11 -5.24 17.78
CA THR A 241 -11.99 -4.50 16.88
C THR A 241 -12.27 -5.32 15.65
N LYS A 242 -13.55 -5.38 15.24
CA LYS A 242 -14.00 -6.20 14.10
C LYS A 242 -13.69 -5.53 12.75
N PHE A 243 -12.46 -5.02 12.57
CA PHE A 243 -12.04 -4.40 11.31
C PHE A 243 -12.10 -5.36 10.12
N HIS A 244 -11.89 -6.67 10.33
CA HIS A 244 -12.11 -7.67 9.30
C HIS A 244 -13.56 -7.69 8.80
N ALA A 245 -14.55 -7.54 9.70
CA ALA A 245 -15.96 -7.50 9.33
C ALA A 245 -16.30 -6.22 8.56
N VAL A 246 -15.77 -5.07 8.99
CA VAL A 246 -15.93 -3.81 8.25
C VAL A 246 -15.27 -3.91 6.86
N SER A 247 -14.08 -4.51 6.78
CA SER A 247 -13.34 -4.75 5.54
C SER A 247 -14.13 -5.67 4.59
N ASP A 248 -14.82 -6.68 5.14
CA ASP A 248 -15.72 -7.53 4.37
C ASP A 248 -16.95 -6.78 3.85
N HIS A 249 -17.61 -6.01 4.72
CA HIS A 249 -18.77 -5.20 4.33
C HIS A 249 -18.42 -4.17 3.27
N LYS A 250 -17.25 -3.50 3.37
CA LYS A 250 -16.76 -2.61 2.31
C LYS A 250 -16.61 -3.34 0.98
N ALA A 251 -16.08 -4.56 0.98
CA ALA A 251 -15.92 -5.31 -0.25
C ALA A 251 -17.25 -5.76 -0.88
N ARG A 252 -18.26 -6.08 -0.05
CA ARG A 252 -19.61 -6.40 -0.51
C ARG A 252 -20.35 -5.16 -1.02
N ALA A 253 -20.23 -4.04 -0.32
CA ALA A 253 -20.79 -2.77 -0.76
C ALA A 253 -20.17 -2.33 -2.10
N ALA A 254 -18.86 -2.47 -2.25
CA ALA A 254 -18.15 -2.22 -3.51
C ALA A 254 -18.64 -3.12 -4.65
N ALA A 255 -19.03 -4.38 -4.35
CA ALA A 255 -19.61 -5.27 -5.35
C ALA A 255 -20.96 -4.75 -5.87
N ILE A 256 -21.80 -4.24 -4.97
CA ILE A 256 -23.13 -3.69 -5.30
C ILE A 256 -22.99 -2.41 -6.12
N ILE A 257 -22.30 -1.42 -5.57
CA ILE A 257 -22.06 -0.11 -6.23
C ILE A 257 -21.38 -0.34 -7.58
N GLY A 258 -20.39 -1.23 -7.59
CA GLY A 258 -19.64 -1.60 -8.77
C GLY A 258 -20.45 -2.31 -9.85
N GLY A 259 -21.45 -3.11 -9.46
CA GLY A 259 -22.41 -3.73 -10.38
C GLY A 259 -23.29 -2.68 -11.05
N GLU A 260 -23.80 -1.72 -10.29
CA GLU A 260 -24.59 -0.59 -10.81
C GLU A 260 -23.77 0.25 -11.79
N LEU A 261 -22.52 0.59 -11.44
CA LEU A 261 -21.61 1.34 -12.30
C LEU A 261 -21.27 0.61 -13.60
N ARG A 262 -21.31 -0.74 -13.61
CA ARG A 262 -21.04 -1.57 -14.80
C ARG A 262 -22.19 -1.66 -15.77
N HIS A 263 -23.36 -1.97 -15.24
CA HIS A 263 -24.45 -2.46 -16.07
C HIS A 263 -25.44 -1.34 -16.42
N GLY A 264 -25.35 -0.18 -15.77
CA GLY A 264 -26.46 0.76 -15.73
C GLY A 264 -27.70 0.08 -15.14
N LEU A 265 -28.77 0.83 -14.92
CA LEU A 265 -30.01 0.34 -14.29
C LEU A 265 -30.82 -0.67 -15.15
N VAL A 266 -30.18 -1.50 -15.99
CA VAL A 266 -30.85 -2.26 -17.04
C VAL A 266 -30.76 -3.78 -16.82
N GLY A 267 -31.72 -4.29 -16.04
CA GLY A 267 -32.36 -5.59 -16.27
C GLY A 267 -31.59 -6.89 -15.98
N LYS A 268 -30.31 -6.83 -15.61
CA LYS A 268 -29.55 -8.03 -15.19
C LYS A 268 -29.10 -7.88 -13.75
N THR A 269 -29.52 -8.81 -12.88
CA THR A 269 -28.98 -8.91 -11.52
C THR A 269 -27.49 -9.29 -11.62
N PRO A 270 -26.56 -8.41 -11.21
CA PRO A 270 -25.14 -8.73 -11.27
C PRO A 270 -24.81 -9.87 -10.30
N VAL A 271 -23.89 -10.76 -10.69
CA VAL A 271 -23.31 -11.72 -9.76
C VAL A 271 -22.39 -10.95 -8.81
N LEU A 272 -22.91 -10.65 -7.61
CA LEU A 272 -22.19 -9.85 -6.62
C LEU A 272 -21.04 -10.63 -6.00
N ARG A 273 -19.83 -10.43 -6.52
CA ARG A 273 -18.60 -10.94 -5.92
C ARG A 273 -17.94 -9.86 -5.08
N PRO A 274 -17.44 -10.18 -3.87
CA PRO A 274 -16.66 -9.24 -3.07
C PRO A 274 -15.61 -8.53 -3.93
N THR A 275 -15.60 -7.21 -3.87
CA THR A 275 -14.84 -6.35 -4.79
C THR A 275 -13.97 -5.37 -4.00
N GLU A 276 -12.79 -5.05 -4.50
CA GLU A 276 -11.93 -4.00 -3.95
C GLU A 276 -11.82 -2.83 -4.93
N PHE A 277 -11.71 -1.61 -4.40
CA PHE A 277 -11.61 -0.37 -5.16
C PHE A 277 -10.20 0.18 -5.08
N TYR A 278 -9.71 0.69 -6.21
CA TYR A 278 -8.34 1.18 -6.34
C TYR A 278 -8.25 2.46 -7.16
N SER A 279 -7.35 3.34 -6.74
CA SER A 279 -6.79 4.39 -7.58
C SER A 279 -5.41 3.97 -8.08
N GLN A 280 -5.14 4.19 -9.36
CA GLN A 280 -3.89 3.82 -10.00
C GLN A 280 -3.33 5.00 -10.78
N HIS A 281 -2.11 5.33 -10.42
CA HIS A 281 -1.36 6.44 -10.97
C HIS A 281 0.06 6.01 -11.29
N VAL A 282 0.81 6.91 -11.90
CA VAL A 282 2.23 6.75 -12.15
C VAL A 282 2.95 8.07 -11.92
N LEU A 283 4.05 7.99 -11.19
CA LEU A 283 5.01 9.06 -11.04
C LEU A 283 6.06 8.93 -12.13
N ILE A 284 6.15 9.93 -12.99
CA ILE A 284 7.11 9.98 -14.10
C ILE A 284 7.80 11.35 -14.17
N LYS A 285 9.00 11.38 -14.74
CA LYS A 285 9.69 12.62 -15.09
C LYS A 285 9.30 13.05 -16.50
N GLU A 286 8.88 14.31 -16.62
CA GLU A 286 8.56 14.97 -17.88
C GLU A 286 9.35 16.28 -17.98
N GLY A 287 10.36 16.28 -18.84
CA GLY A 287 11.37 17.35 -18.85
C GLY A 287 12.03 17.48 -17.47
N ASN A 288 11.87 18.64 -16.85
CA ASN A 288 12.45 18.95 -15.53
C ASN A 288 11.46 18.78 -14.36
N LYS A 289 10.26 18.26 -14.60
CA LYS A 289 9.21 18.11 -13.57
C LYS A 289 8.91 16.65 -13.29
N ILE A 290 8.48 16.38 -12.05
CA ILE A 290 7.85 15.11 -11.69
C ILE A 290 6.34 15.31 -11.78
N VAL A 291 5.67 14.43 -12.51
CA VAL A 291 4.23 14.51 -12.74
C VAL A 291 3.58 13.23 -12.22
N PHE A 292 2.49 13.41 -11.50
CA PHE A 292 1.59 12.35 -11.08
C PHE A 292 0.51 12.22 -12.14
N ARG A 293 0.47 11.12 -12.88
CA ARG A 293 -0.50 10.91 -13.96
C ARG A 293 -1.38 9.71 -13.68
N ARG A 294 -2.63 9.74 -14.16
CA ARG A 294 -3.44 8.53 -14.26
C ARG A 294 -2.75 7.55 -15.20
N LEU A 295 -2.71 6.27 -14.83
CA LEU A 295 -2.10 5.25 -15.67
C LEU A 295 -3.06 4.84 -16.80
N ASP A 296 -2.70 5.14 -18.05
CA ASP A 296 -3.43 4.68 -19.24
C ASP A 296 -2.83 3.40 -19.83
N GLU A 297 -3.52 2.77 -20.78
CA GLU A 297 -3.07 1.51 -21.40
C GLU A 297 -1.78 1.63 -22.19
N LYS A 298 -1.57 2.76 -22.85
CA LYS A 298 -0.38 3.00 -23.68
C LYS A 298 0.85 3.05 -22.77
N LEU A 299 0.73 3.73 -21.64
CA LEU A 299 1.78 3.84 -20.64
C LEU A 299 1.98 2.51 -19.91
N LEU A 300 0.92 1.82 -19.51
CA LEU A 300 1.00 0.48 -18.91
C LEU A 300 1.75 -0.52 -19.82
N LYS A 301 1.40 -0.56 -21.12
CA LYS A 301 2.10 -1.39 -22.12
C LYS A 301 3.58 -1.03 -22.23
N LYS A 302 3.92 0.28 -22.18
CA LYS A 302 5.32 0.74 -22.20
C LYS A 302 6.09 0.30 -20.95
N LEU A 303 5.47 0.33 -19.78
CA LEU A 303 6.09 -0.07 -18.52
C LEU A 303 6.35 -1.58 -18.44
N ARG A 304 5.47 -2.42 -19.02
CA ARG A 304 5.63 -3.88 -19.06
C ARG A 304 6.71 -4.40 -20.01
N ARG A 305 7.15 -3.59 -20.97
CA ARG A 305 8.18 -3.97 -21.96
C ARG A 305 9.61 -3.77 -21.47
N LYS A 306 9.78 -3.11 -20.32
CA LYS A 306 11.08 -2.84 -19.69
C LYS A 306 11.33 -3.82 -18.56
#